data_AF-A0A6V7HWT5-F1
#
_entry.id   AF-A0A6V7HWT5-F1
#
_cell.length_a   1.000
_cell.length_b   1.000
_cell.length_c   1.000
_cell.angle_alpha   90.00
_cell.angle_beta   90.00
_cell.angle_gamma   90.00
#
_symmetry.space_group_name_H-M   'P 1'
#
loop_
_entity.id
_entity.type
_entity.pdbx_description
1 polymer ?
#
loop_
_entity_poly.entity_id
_entity_poly.type
_entity_poly.pdbx_seq_one_letter_code
_entity_poly.pdbx_strand_id
1 'polypeptide(L)' 'MGMLSREPTIRHHSHFQCSVLLVNIKMTTEGKLFSRLPTNVKPYHYEINLTPDLENFTCQGWQNVEIE' A
#
# COMPACT_ATOMS: atom_id res chain seq x y z
N MET A 1 -30.91 25.73 -2.66
CA MET A 1 -30.66 24.58 -3.57
C MET A 1 -29.28 24.79 -4.19
N GLY A 2 -28.27 23.93 -4.09
CA GLY A 2 -28.13 22.62 -3.47
C GLY A 2 -26.73 22.47 -2.88
N MET A 3 -26.59 21.52 -1.97
CA MET A 3 -25.44 21.28 -1.10
C MET A 3 -24.22 20.79 -1.90
N LEU A 4 -23.02 21.33 -1.63
CA LEU A 4 -21.76 20.73 -2.09
C LEU A 4 -21.62 19.34 -1.47
N SER A 5 -21.76 18.31 -2.30
CA SER A 5 -21.44 16.93 -1.95
C SER A 5 -19.95 16.83 -1.64
N ARG A 6 -19.60 16.73 -0.36
CA ARG A 6 -18.24 16.42 0.07
C ARG A 6 -18.09 14.91 -0.04
N GLU A 7 -17.34 14.45 -1.03
CA GLU A 7 -16.94 13.05 -1.16
C GLU A 7 -16.19 12.62 0.11
N PRO A 8 -16.46 11.41 0.65
CA PRO A 8 -15.78 10.93 1.83
C PRO A 8 -14.34 10.54 1.47
N THR A 9 -13.39 11.46 1.67
CA THR A 9 -11.96 11.14 1.61
C THR A 9 -11.64 10.21 2.79
N ILE A 10 -11.54 8.90 2.53
CA ILE A 10 -11.07 7.92 3.51
C ILE A 10 -9.55 8.12 3.63
N ARG A 11 -9.10 8.83 4.67
CA ARG A 11 -7.68 9.05 4.96
C ARG A 11 -7.13 7.87 5.76
N HIS A 12 -6.49 6.92 5.08
CA HIS A 12 -5.72 5.87 5.74
C HIS A 12 -4.27 6.34 5.91
N HIS A 13 -3.97 6.98 7.05
CA HIS A 13 -2.59 7.30 7.41
C HIS A 13 -1.90 6.04 7.96
N SER A 14 -1.16 5.33 7.10
CA SER A 14 -0.31 4.22 7.55
C SER A 14 1.14 4.66 7.63
N HIS A 15 1.69 4.71 8.84
CA HIS A 15 3.14 4.76 9.06
C HIS A 15 3.74 3.41 8.66
N PHE A 16 4.71 3.43 7.76
CA PHE A 16 5.41 2.22 7.32
C PHE A 16 6.88 2.27 7.72
N GLN A 17 7.36 1.16 8.30
CA GLN A 17 8.77 0.89 8.54
C GLN A 17 9.24 -0.12 7.49
N CYS A 18 10.17 0.29 6.63
CA CYS A 18 10.69 -0.58 5.60
C CYS A 18 11.76 -1.50 6.19
N SER A 19 11.38 -2.74 6.51
CA SER A 19 12.31 -3.84 6.77
C SER A 19 12.46 -4.69 5.51
N VAL A 20 13.69 -5.06 5.16
CA VAL A 20 13.98 -5.97 4.04
C VAL A 20 13.28 -7.31 4.30
N LEU A 21 12.20 -7.57 3.56
CA LEU A 21 11.47 -8.83 3.63
C LEU A 21 12.11 -9.81 2.64
N LEU A 22 13.00 -10.68 3.14
CA LEU A 22 13.46 -11.84 2.38
C LEU A 22 12.32 -12.83 2.24
N VAL A 23 11.52 -12.71 1.18
CA VAL A 23 10.46 -13.66 0.87
C VAL A 23 11.10 -14.95 0.37
N ASN A 24 11.15 -15.98 1.22
CA ASN A 24 11.51 -17.34 0.80
C ASN A 24 10.40 -17.92 -0.09
N ILE A 25 10.52 -17.76 -1.41
CA ILE A 25 9.59 -18.36 -2.37
C ILE A 25 9.91 -19.85 -2.49
N LYS A 26 9.28 -20.69 -1.65
CA LYS A 26 9.16 -22.12 -1.95
C LYS A 26 8.23 -22.31 -3.15
N MET A 27 8.81 -22.70 -4.28
CA MET A 27 8.10 -23.17 -5.47
C MET A 27 7.69 -24.63 -5.22
N THR A 28 6.41 -24.87 -4.97
CA THR A 28 5.84 -26.21 -4.86
C THR A 28 5.18 -26.59 -6.19
N THR A 29 5.50 -27.78 -6.70
CA THR A 29 5.16 -28.31 -8.03
C THR A 29 3.70 -28.79 -8.19
N GLU A 30 2.75 -28.14 -7.53
CA GLU A 30 1.32 -28.37 -7.71
C GLU A 30 0.64 -27.00 -7.77
N GLY A 31 -0.21 -26.79 -8.78
CA GLY A 31 -0.79 -25.50 -9.22
C GLY A 31 -1.15 -24.58 -8.06
N LYS A 32 -0.20 -23.74 -7.66
CA LYS A 32 -0.29 -22.88 -6.49
C LYS A 32 -1.42 -21.89 -6.74
N LEU A 33 -2.53 -22.03 -6.01
CA LEU A 33 -3.58 -21.04 -5.93
C LEU A 33 -2.89 -19.71 -5.59
N PHE A 34 -2.77 -18.83 -6.57
CA PHE A 34 -2.21 -17.52 -6.30
C PHE A 34 -3.17 -16.83 -5.33
N SER A 35 -2.67 -16.47 -4.15
CA SER A 35 -3.38 -15.53 -3.27
C SER A 35 -3.40 -14.18 -3.97
N ARG A 36 -4.41 -13.99 -4.84
CA ARG A 36 -4.65 -12.73 -5.55
C ARG A 36 -5.33 -11.76 -4.60
N LEU A 37 -5.01 -10.49 -4.75
CA LEU A 37 -5.79 -9.43 -4.12
C LEU A 37 -7.23 -9.43 -4.70
N PRO A 38 -8.22 -8.96 -3.94
CA PRO A 38 -9.58 -8.79 -4.45
C PRO A 38 -9.61 -7.90 -5.70
N THR A 39 -10.42 -8.27 -6.69
CA THR A 39 -10.49 -7.56 -7.99
C THR A 39 -11.46 -6.36 -7.96
N ASN A 40 -12.22 -6.21 -6.88
CA ASN A 40 -13.19 -5.14 -6.66
C ASN A 40 -12.60 -3.89 -5.99
N VAL A 41 -11.28 -3.88 -5.73
CA VAL A 41 -10.57 -2.74 -5.16
C VAL A 41 -9.56 -2.28 -6.21
N LYS A 42 -9.75 -1.08 -6.74
CA LYS A 42 -8.88 -0.52 -7.78
C LYS A 42 -8.33 0.83 -7.33
N PRO A 43 -7.04 0.89 -6.96
CA PRO A 43 -6.42 2.16 -6.63
C PRO A 43 -6.24 3.00 -7.89
N TYR A 44 -6.54 4.30 -7.80
CA TYR A 44 -6.38 5.24 -8.92
C TYR A 44 -5.38 6.36 -8.61
N HIS A 45 -5.11 6.62 -7.32
CA HIS A 45 -4.13 7.62 -6.91
C HIS A 45 -3.31 7.16 -5.70
N TYR A 46 -2.03 7.51 -5.72
CA TYR A 46 -1.07 7.22 -4.66
C TYR A 46 -0.30 8.47 -4.32
N GLU A 47 -0.30 8.83 -3.05
CA GLU A 47 0.60 9.83 -2.48
C GLU A 47 1.55 9.10 -1.52
N ILE A 48 2.84 9.19 -1.78
CA ILE A 48 3.86 8.43 -1.05
C ILE A 48 4.97 9.37 -0.61
N ASN A 49 5.32 9.31 0.66
CA ASN A 49 6.46 10.02 1.25
C ASN A 49 7.41 9.03 1.91
N LEU A 50 8.71 9.17 1.63
CA LEU A 50 9.77 8.38 2.24
C LEU A 50 10.87 9.29 2.78
N THR A 51 11.28 9.03 4.00
CA THR A 51 12.44 9.62 4.69
C THR A 51 13.47 8.52 4.91
N PRO A 52 14.55 8.47 4.11
CA PRO A 52 15.60 7.47 4.28
C PRO A 52 16.53 7.81 5.45
N ASP A 53 16.95 6.77 6.17
CA ASP A 53 18.06 6.78 7.11
C ASP A 53 19.21 5.99 6.48
N LEU A 54 20.17 6.72 5.91
CA LEU A 54 21.29 6.15 5.16
C LEU A 54 22.33 5.48 6.06
N GLU A 55 22.40 5.85 7.34
CA GLU A 55 23.35 5.30 8.29
C GLU A 55 22.91 3.90 8.71
N ASN A 56 21.62 3.75 9.01
CA ASN A 56 21.03 2.48 9.41
C ASN A 56 20.50 1.65 8.23
N PHE A 57 20.58 2.18 7.01
CA PHE A 57 19.99 1.60 5.81
C PHE A 57 18.50 1.26 5.98
N THR A 58 17.76 2.14 6.65
CA THR A 58 16.30 2.01 6.84
C THR A 58 15.57 3.17 6.17
N CYS A 59 14.24 3.08 6.06
CA CYS A 59 13.42 4.24 5.75
C CYS A 59 12.11 4.21 6.51
N GLN A 60 11.60 5.41 6.75
CA GLN A 60 10.28 5.65 7.32
C GLN A 60 9.46 6.43 6.31
N GLY A 61 8.14 6.39 6.44
CA GLY A 61 7.29 7.12 5.53
C GLY A 61 5.83 6.96 5.84
N TRP A 62 5.03 7.60 5.01
CA TRP A 62 3.59 7.45 4.98
C TRP A 62 3.12 7.35 3.55
N GLN A 63 1.93 6.77 3.38
CA GLN A 63 1.26 6.69 2.10
C GLN A 63 -0.22 7.00 2.28
N ASN A 64 -0.83 7.53 1.24
CA ASN A 64 -2.26 7.63 1.07
C ASN A 64 -2.63 6.96 -0.27
N VAL A 65 -3.68 6.15 -0.26
CA VAL A 65 -4.12 5.38 -1.43
C VAL A 65 -5.59 5.65 -1.65
N GLU A 66 -5.93 6.20 -2.81
CA GLU A 66 -7.30 6.45 -3.20
C GLU A 66 -7.79 5.33 -4.13
N ILE A 67 -9.03 4.88 -3.91
CA ILE A 67 -9.62 3.67 -4.51
C ILE A 67 -10.95 4.03 -5.18
N GLU A 68 -11.22 3.47 -6.35
CA GLU A 68 -12.51 3.49 -7.07
C GLU A 68 -13.50 2.43 -6.57
#